data_AF-A0A7V1U503-F1
#
_entry.id   AF-A0A7V1U503-F1
#
_cell.length_a   1.000
_cell.length_b   1.000
_cell.length_c   1.000
_cell.angle_alpha   90.00
_cell.angle_beta   90.00
_cell.angle_gamma   90.00
#
_symmetry.space_group_name_H-M   'P 1'
#
loop_
_entity.id
_entity.type
_entity.pdbx_description
1 polymer ?
#
loop_
_entity_poly.entity_id
_entity_poly.type
_entity_poly.pdbx_seq_one_letter_code
_entity_poly.pdbx_strand_id
1 'polypeptide(L)'
;MATRNYQSIGEVLVTIKTEFPDITISKIRFLESEGLIQPERTPSGYRKFYEKDVERLRAILRMQRDEYLPLKVIKERLQQQEAGDGQAAEAVAEEAGEPAEELAEPPTGLQMSIEEMSAATGVDRERIKELESFGLVCSHGPESARYYDGDDYIILSIV
;
A
#
# COMPACT_ATOMS: atom_id res chain seq x y z
N MET A 1 2.39 18.95 25.82
CA MET A 1 2.10 18.53 24.43
C MET A 1 2.36 17.04 24.35
N ALA A 2 1.34 16.23 24.05
CA ALA A 2 1.54 14.79 23.87
C ALA A 2 2.32 14.56 22.57
N THR A 3 3.60 14.20 22.69
CA THR A 3 4.43 13.79 21.56
C THR A 3 3.89 12.48 21.02
N ARG A 4 3.28 12.51 19.84
CA ARG A 4 2.86 11.30 19.15
C ARG A 4 4.12 10.58 18.69
N ASN A 5 4.31 9.34 19.11
CA ASN A 5 5.54 8.56 18.83
C ASN A 5 5.52 7.89 17.44
N TYR A 6 4.66 8.36 16.54
CA TYR A 6 4.43 7.80 15.21
C TYR A 6 4.29 8.94 14.19
N GLN A 7 4.64 8.63 12.95
CA GLN A 7 4.57 9.53 11.80
C GLN A 7 3.51 9.04 10.81
N SER A 8 2.83 9.98 10.17
CA SER A 8 1.98 9.73 9.01
C SER A 8 2.81 9.50 7.75
N ILE A 9 2.21 8.94 6.69
CA ILE A 9 2.90 8.72 5.42
C ILE A 9 3.47 10.01 4.80
N GLY A 10 2.81 11.16 5.04
CA GLY A 10 3.28 12.46 4.58
C GLY A 10 4.52 12.94 5.36
N GLU A 11 4.52 12.77 6.68
CA GLU A 11 5.67 13.10 7.53
C GLU A 11 6.88 12.21 7.22
N VAL A 12 6.64 10.91 6.99
CA VAL A 12 7.68 9.98 6.54
C VAL A 12 8.24 10.39 5.18
N LEU A 13 7.37 10.78 4.22
CA LEU A 13 7.82 11.25 2.92
C LEU A 13 8.77 12.44 3.06
N VAL A 14 8.40 13.47 3.83
CA VAL A 14 9.23 14.66 4.04
C VAL A 14 10.60 14.27 4.62
N THR A 15 10.61 13.37 5.60
CA THR A 15 11.83 12.87 6.24
C THR A 15 12.73 12.13 5.25
N ILE A 16 12.19 11.14 4.54
CA ILE A 16 12.96 10.25 3.64
C ILE A 16 13.40 10.97 2.36
N LYS A 17 12.63 11.95 1.89
CA LYS A 17 12.92 12.70 0.66
C LYS A 17 14.23 13.50 0.72
N THR A 18 14.73 13.77 1.94
CA THR A 18 16.05 14.40 2.13
C THR A 18 17.21 13.49 1.67
N GLU A 19 17.10 12.17 1.85
CA GLU A 19 18.11 11.19 1.42
C GLU A 19 17.78 10.54 0.06
N PHE A 20 16.49 10.45 -0.27
CA PHE A 20 15.98 9.78 -1.48
C PHE A 20 15.01 10.71 -2.21
N PRO A 21 15.49 11.59 -3.11
CA PRO A 21 14.64 12.61 -3.74
C PRO A 21 13.53 12.03 -4.62
N ASP A 22 13.75 10.84 -5.18
CA ASP A 22 12.80 10.13 -6.06
C ASP A 22 11.70 9.38 -5.29
N ILE A 23 11.73 9.41 -3.95
CA ILE A 23 10.70 8.76 -3.14
C ILE A 23 9.35 9.46 -3.31
N THR A 24 8.30 8.66 -3.48
CA THR A 24 6.92 9.13 -3.58
C THR A 24 6.04 8.37 -2.60
N ILE A 25 4.86 8.92 -2.31
CA ILE A 25 3.83 8.23 -1.51
C ILE A 25 3.49 6.88 -2.17
N SER A 26 3.37 6.86 -3.50
CA SER A 26 3.10 5.64 -4.28
C SER A 26 4.18 4.58 -4.07
N LYS A 27 5.46 4.98 -4.05
CA LYS A 27 6.57 4.05 -3.79
C LYS A 27 6.54 3.50 -2.36
N ILE A 28 6.23 4.30 -1.35
CA ILE A 28 6.09 3.82 0.05
C ILE A 28 4.94 2.82 0.16
N ARG A 29 3.79 3.10 -0.46
CA ARG A 29 2.64 2.18 -0.49
C ARG A 29 2.94 0.89 -1.23
N PHE A 30 3.66 0.98 -2.34
CA PHE A 30 4.11 -0.20 -3.09
C PHE A 30 5.03 -1.11 -2.27
N LEU A 31 5.96 -0.53 -1.50
CA LEU A 31 6.83 -1.31 -0.61
C LEU A 31 6.04 -1.97 0.55
N GLU A 32 4.96 -1.34 1.00
CA GLU A 32 4.03 -1.94 1.97
C GLU A 32 3.24 -3.09 1.35
N SER A 33 2.68 -2.93 0.14
CA SER A 33 1.90 -3.98 -0.52
C SER A 33 2.73 -5.23 -0.84
N GLU A 34 4.00 -5.04 -1.18
CA GLU A 34 4.97 -6.13 -1.38
C GLU A 34 5.41 -6.79 -0.04
N GLY A 35 4.94 -6.24 1.09
CA GLY A 35 5.17 -6.75 2.43
C GLY A 35 6.58 -6.48 2.96
N LEU A 36 7.31 -5.50 2.39
CA LEU A 36 8.62 -5.10 2.90
C LEU A 36 8.52 -4.20 4.13
N ILE A 37 7.40 -3.52 4.34
CA ILE A 37 7.11 -2.73 5.53
C ILE A 37 5.68 -3.01 5.99
N GLN A 38 5.42 -2.98 7.29
CA GLN A 38 4.11 -3.28 7.87
C GLN A 38 3.75 -2.26 8.97
N PRO A 39 3.41 -1.01 8.58
CA PRO A 39 3.04 0.03 9.54
C PRO A 39 1.72 -0.31 10.23
N GLU A 40 1.61 0.05 11.52
CA GLU A 40 0.40 -0.14 12.31
C GLU A 40 -0.74 0.74 11.76
N ARG A 41 -1.99 0.31 11.94
CA ARG A 41 -3.16 1.10 11.60
C ARG A 41 -3.78 1.72 12.85
N THR A 42 -4.18 2.98 12.75
CA THR A 42 -5.09 3.60 13.73
C THR A 42 -6.46 2.92 13.64
N PRO A 43 -7.29 2.99 14.70
CA PRO A 43 -8.69 2.54 14.62
C PRO A 43 -9.49 3.22 13.48
N SER A 44 -9.05 4.40 13.04
CA SER A 44 -9.61 5.16 11.92
C SER A 44 -9.01 4.81 10.55
N GLY A 45 -8.08 3.83 10.46
CA GLY A 45 -7.52 3.34 9.20
C GLY A 45 -6.22 4.01 8.72
N TYR A 46 -5.77 5.11 9.33
CA TYR A 46 -4.50 5.77 8.99
C TYR A 46 -3.27 4.93 9.37
N ARG A 47 -2.22 4.98 8.55
CA ARG A 47 -0.92 4.34 8.80
C ARG A 47 -0.12 5.12 9.85
N LYS A 48 0.42 4.39 10.81
CA LYS A 48 1.38 4.85 11.81
C LYS A 48 2.72 4.22 11.49
N PHE A 49 3.67 5.05 11.08
CA PHE A 49 5.05 4.65 10.91
C PHE A 49 5.81 4.98 12.19
N TYR A 50 6.36 3.96 12.82
CA TYR A 50 7.28 4.13 13.93
C TYR A 50 8.71 4.25 13.39
N GLU A 51 9.65 4.61 14.26
CA GLU A 51 11.07 4.76 13.90
C GLU A 51 11.64 3.52 13.19
N LYS A 52 11.30 2.33 13.67
CA LYS A 52 11.67 1.04 13.04
C LYS A 52 11.21 0.93 11.57
N ASP A 53 10.03 1.45 11.24
CA ASP A 53 9.47 1.36 9.89
C ASP A 53 10.21 2.31 8.95
N VAL A 54 10.58 3.49 9.47
CA VAL A 54 11.36 4.51 8.75
C VAL A 54 12.79 4.00 8.50
N GLU A 55 13.43 3.38 9.48
CA GLU A 55 14.75 2.76 9.34
C GLU A 55 14.74 1.63 8.32
N ARG A 56 13.75 0.74 8.39
CA ARG A 56 13.55 -0.33 7.42
C ARG A 56 13.36 0.23 6.01
N LEU A 57 12.55 1.27 5.86
CA LEU A 57 12.34 1.94 4.58
C LEU A 57 13.65 2.52 4.03
N ARG A 58 14.49 3.16 4.86
CA ARG A 58 15.82 3.62 4.43
C ARG A 58 16.69 2.45 3.96
N ALA A 59 16.72 1.34 4.70
CA ALA A 59 17.52 0.18 4.34
C ALA A 59 17.11 -0.40 2.97
N ILE A 60 15.79 -0.56 2.74
CA ILE A 60 15.24 -1.02 1.45
C ILE A 60 15.68 -0.09 0.32
N LEU A 61 15.52 1.23 0.50
CA LEU A 61 15.84 2.21 -0.54
C LEU A 61 17.34 2.27 -0.85
N ARG A 62 18.21 2.08 0.15
CA ARG A 62 19.67 1.96 -0.08
C ARG A 62 20.00 0.71 -0.90
N MET A 63 19.44 -0.45 -0.54
CA MET A 63 19.66 -1.68 -1.30
C MET A 63 19.17 -1.57 -2.75
N GLN A 64 18.06 -0.86 -2.99
CA GLN A 64 17.58 -0.60 -4.36
C GLN A 64 18.48 0.35 -5.14
N ARG A 65 18.99 1.42 -4.50
CA ARG A 65 19.76 2.46 -5.17
C ARG A 65 21.22 2.07 -5.40
N ASP A 66 21.83 1.46 -4.39
CA ASP A 66 23.28 1.25 -4.35
C ASP A 66 23.64 -0.17 -4.85
N GLU A 67 22.78 -1.16 -4.61
CA GLU A 67 23.02 -2.57 -4.97
C GLU A 67 22.09 -3.09 -6.07
N TYR A 68 21.08 -2.31 -6.49
CA TYR A 68 20.13 -2.66 -7.56
C TYR A 68 19.40 -4.00 -7.34
N LEU A 69 19.11 -4.33 -6.08
CA LEU A 69 18.53 -5.62 -5.74
C LEU A 69 17.02 -5.70 -6.05
N PRO A 70 16.53 -6.85 -6.56
CA PRO A 70 15.11 -7.14 -6.65
C PRO A 70 14.44 -7.19 -5.27
N LEU A 71 13.17 -6.80 -5.18
CA LEU A 71 12.43 -6.75 -3.92
C LEU A 71 12.38 -8.08 -3.17
N LYS A 72 12.30 -9.20 -3.88
CA LYS A 72 12.33 -10.55 -3.29
C LYS A 72 13.63 -10.79 -2.52
N VAL A 73 14.77 -10.44 -3.13
CA VAL A 73 16.10 -10.57 -2.52
C VAL A 73 16.25 -9.63 -1.33
N ILE A 74 15.73 -8.40 -1.43
CA ILE A 74 15.73 -7.46 -0.30
C ILE A 74 14.91 -8.02 0.86
N LYS A 75 13.73 -8.59 0.60
CA LYS A 75 12.87 -9.20 1.61
C LYS A 75 13.57 -10.35 2.33
N GLU A 76 14.22 -11.25 1.60
CA GLU A 76 15.02 -12.34 2.17
C GLU A 76 16.17 -11.83 3.04
N ARG A 77 16.92 -10.82 2.57
CA ARG A 77 18.02 -10.24 3.35
C ARG A 77 17.54 -9.57 4.64
N LEU A 78 16.42 -8.85 4.57
CA LEU A 78 15.82 -8.25 5.77
C LEU A 78 15.38 -9.33 6.76
N GLN A 79 14.75 -10.40 6.29
CA GLN A 79 14.37 -11.53 7.14
C GLN A 79 15.57 -12.23 7.78
N GLN A 80 16.67 -12.41 7.03
CA GLN A 80 17.91 -12.98 7.57
C GLN A 80 18.55 -12.07 8.61
N GLN A 81 18.50 -10.75 8.42
CA GLN A 81 19.01 -9.78 9.38
C GLN A 81 18.16 -9.76 10.66
N GLU A 82 16.84 -9.87 10.54
CA GLU A 82 15.92 -9.98 11.67
C GLU A 82 16.06 -11.31 12.43
N ALA A 83 16.24 -12.42 11.72
CA ALA A 83 16.48 -13.74 12.30
C ALA A 83 17.89 -13.87 12.92
N GLY A 84 18.86 -13.12 12.42
CA GLY A 84 20.21 -13.02 12.99
C GLY A 84 20.27 -12.20 14.28
N ASP A 85 19.36 -11.24 14.45
CA ASP A 85 19.24 -10.38 15.65
C ASP A 85 18.32 -11.01 16.72
N GLY A 86 17.47 -11.95 16.33
CA GLY A 86 16.58 -12.70 17.21
C GLY A 86 16.61 -14.20 16.91
N GLN A 87 17.39 -14.97 17.68
CA GLN A 87 17.29 -16.43 17.65
C GLN A 87 15.84 -16.86 17.92
N ALA A 88 15.37 -17.78 17.07
CA ALA A 88 14.14 -18.59 17.14
C ALA A 88 12.82 -17.91 16.76
N ALA A 89 12.47 -17.99 15.46
CA ALA A 89 11.10 -18.31 15.07
C ALA A 89 11.12 -19.19 13.81
N GLU A 90 10.36 -20.28 13.89
CA GLU A 90 10.48 -21.49 13.11
C GLU A 90 10.04 -21.38 11.63
N ALA A 91 10.52 -22.36 10.87
CA ALA A 91 10.30 -22.64 9.46
C ALA A 91 8.84 -22.66 8.99
N VAL A 92 8.65 -22.32 7.72
CA VAL A 92 7.96 -23.12 6.66
C VAL A 92 8.41 -22.55 5.30
N ALA A 93 9.26 -23.25 4.54
CA ALA A 93 8.93 -24.28 3.52
C ALA A 93 8.28 -23.67 2.27
N GLU A 94 9.03 -23.58 1.16
CA GLU A 94 8.81 -24.35 -0.11
C GLU A 94 7.70 -23.73 -0.98
N GLU A 95 7.74 -23.64 -2.32
CA GLU A 95 8.50 -24.33 -3.36
C GLU A 95 8.40 -23.55 -4.69
N ALA A 96 9.09 -24.04 -5.71
CA ALA A 96 9.30 -23.51 -7.05
C ALA A 96 8.06 -23.27 -7.94
N GLY A 97 8.24 -22.44 -8.98
CA GLY A 97 7.34 -22.37 -10.14
C GLY A 97 7.45 -21.09 -10.97
N GLU A 98 8.20 -21.13 -12.07
CA GLU A 98 8.07 -20.21 -13.22
C GLU A 98 6.89 -20.65 -14.12
N PRO A 99 6.52 -19.93 -15.19
CA PRO A 99 6.27 -18.50 -15.37
C PRO A 99 4.83 -18.26 -15.91
N ALA A 100 4.16 -17.17 -15.55
CA ALA A 100 3.02 -16.68 -16.35
C ALA A 100 2.66 -15.24 -15.99
N GLU A 101 2.49 -14.45 -17.05
CA GLU A 101 1.76 -13.20 -17.08
C GLU A 101 0.43 -13.33 -16.34
N GLU A 102 0.12 -12.39 -15.42
CA GLU A 102 -1.24 -11.90 -15.32
C GLU A 102 -1.25 -10.50 -14.70
N LEU A 103 -2.18 -9.70 -15.20
CA LEU A 103 -2.22 -8.26 -15.07
C LEU A 103 -2.35 -7.80 -13.62
N ALA A 104 -1.78 -6.63 -13.39
CA ALA A 104 -1.84 -5.89 -12.14
C ALA A 104 -3.27 -5.73 -11.60
N GLU A 105 -3.49 -6.20 -10.38
CA GLU A 105 -4.61 -5.78 -9.53
C GLU A 105 -4.07 -4.88 -8.40
N PRO A 106 -4.47 -3.60 -8.31
CA PRO A 106 -4.07 -2.72 -7.21
C PRO A 106 -5.03 -2.83 -6.02
N PRO A 107 -4.56 -3.03 -4.78
CA PRO A 107 -5.40 -2.89 -3.59
C PRO A 107 -5.35 -1.44 -3.06
N THR A 108 -6.33 -0.68 -3.49
CA THR A 108 -6.81 0.61 -2.98
C THR A 108 -7.59 0.37 -1.67
N GLY A 109 -6.98 0.73 -0.53
CA GLY A 109 -7.54 0.50 0.81
C GLY A 109 -8.71 1.40 1.22
N LEU A 110 -9.64 1.70 0.31
CA LEU A 110 -10.95 2.29 0.58
C LEU A 110 -11.94 1.34 -0.10
N GLN A 111 -12.89 0.76 0.61
CA GLN A 111 -13.95 -0.06 0.01
C GLN A 111 -15.26 0.58 0.40
N MET A 112 -15.90 1.26 -0.55
CA MET A 112 -17.17 1.96 -0.36
C MET A 112 -18.23 1.27 -1.19
N SER A 113 -19.37 0.96 -0.59
CA SER A 113 -20.55 0.52 -1.34
C SER A 113 -21.04 1.63 -2.29
N ILE A 114 -21.86 1.28 -3.28
CA ILE A 114 -22.48 2.28 -4.17
C ILE A 114 -23.26 3.37 -3.40
N GLU A 115 -23.83 3.00 -2.25
CA GLU A 115 -24.58 3.92 -1.41
C GLU A 115 -23.67 4.93 -0.71
N GLU A 116 -22.55 4.46 -0.17
CA GLU A 116 -21.53 5.32 0.44
C GLU A 116 -20.85 6.21 -0.59
N MET A 117 -20.61 5.68 -1.80
CA MET A 117 -20.01 6.43 -2.89
C MET A 117 -20.94 7.56 -3.37
N SER A 118 -22.23 7.28 -3.56
CA SER A 118 -23.22 8.28 -3.93
C SER A 118 -23.38 9.36 -2.85
N ALA A 119 -23.39 8.97 -1.57
CA ALA A 119 -23.47 9.91 -0.45
C ALA A 119 -22.21 10.78 -0.30
N ALA A 120 -21.02 10.23 -0.57
CA ALA A 120 -19.76 10.93 -0.38
C ALA A 120 -19.39 11.86 -1.55
N THR A 121 -19.78 11.49 -2.77
CA THR A 121 -19.48 12.26 -4.00
C THR A 121 -20.63 13.16 -4.45
N GLY A 122 -21.85 12.90 -3.97
CA GLY A 122 -23.05 13.60 -4.42
C GLY A 122 -23.54 13.18 -5.81
N VAL A 123 -22.93 12.16 -6.41
CA VAL A 123 -23.31 11.62 -7.72
C VAL A 123 -24.42 10.59 -7.57
N ASP A 124 -25.48 10.71 -8.37
CA ASP A 124 -26.59 9.76 -8.39
C ASP A 124 -26.17 8.36 -8.85
N ARG A 125 -26.82 7.33 -8.30
CA ARG A 125 -26.51 5.91 -8.58
C ARG A 125 -26.63 5.55 -10.06
N GLU A 126 -27.57 6.16 -10.77
CA GLU A 126 -27.74 5.95 -12.22
C GLU A 126 -26.54 6.46 -13.00
N ARG A 127 -25.97 7.60 -12.58
CA ARG A 127 -24.79 8.20 -13.19
C ARG A 127 -23.52 7.40 -12.88
N ILE A 128 -23.41 6.85 -11.66
CA ILE A 128 -22.30 5.94 -11.31
C ILE A 128 -22.33 4.68 -12.18
N LYS A 129 -23.50 4.08 -12.41
CA LYS A 129 -23.64 2.91 -13.30
C LYS A 129 -23.35 3.24 -14.76
N GLU A 130 -23.70 4.44 -15.20
CA GLU A 130 -23.37 4.91 -16.55
C GLU A 130 -21.85 5.04 -16.72
N LEU A 131 -21.16 5.63 -15.74
CA LEU A 131 -19.69 5.73 -15.72
C LEU A 131 -19.02 4.34 -15.64
N GLU A 132 -19.62 3.40 -14.91
CA GLU A 132 -19.21 1.98 -14.90
C GLU A 132 -19.34 1.35 -16.29
N SER A 133 -20.43 1.62 -17.02
CA SER A 133 -20.61 1.12 -18.39
C SER A 133 -19.61 1.71 -19.41
N PHE A 134 -19.12 2.91 -19.14
CA PHE A 134 -18.07 3.56 -19.92
C PHE A 134 -16.65 3.12 -19.50
N GLY A 135 -16.51 2.29 -18.45
CA GLY A 135 -15.23 1.83 -17.93
C GLY A 135 -14.42 2.92 -17.21
N LEU A 136 -15.07 4.00 -16.78
CA LEU A 136 -14.45 5.09 -16.02
C LEU A 136 -14.41 4.79 -14.50
N VAL A 137 -15.28 3.91 -14.03
CA VAL A 137 -15.40 3.47 -12.64
C VAL A 137 -15.50 1.95 -12.66
N CYS A 138 -14.81 1.27 -11.75
CA CYS A 138 -14.78 -0.19 -11.70
C CYS A 138 -15.42 -0.67 -10.40
N SER A 139 -16.54 -1.40 -10.49
CA SER A 139 -17.04 -2.09 -9.30
C SER A 139 -16.19 -3.33 -9.05
N HIS A 140 -15.54 -3.40 -7.90
CA HIS A 140 -14.68 -4.51 -7.51
C HIS A 140 -15.45 -5.46 -6.57
N GLY A 141 -15.24 -6.77 -6.70
CA GLY A 141 -15.87 -7.81 -5.86
C GLY A 141 -17.02 -8.59 -6.52
N PRO A 142 -17.49 -9.69 -5.88
CA PRO A 142 -18.58 -10.53 -6.39
C PRO A 142 -19.92 -9.77 -6.41
N GLU A 143 -20.88 -10.18 -7.25
CA GLU A 143 -22.17 -9.46 -7.45
C GLU A 143 -22.92 -9.08 -6.15
N SER A 144 -22.75 -9.88 -5.09
CA SER A 144 -23.40 -9.65 -3.80
C SER A 144 -22.65 -8.68 -2.86
N ALA A 145 -21.43 -8.26 -3.21
CA ALA A 145 -20.57 -7.40 -2.40
C ALA A 145 -19.70 -6.49 -3.28
N ARG A 146 -20.34 -5.75 -4.19
CA ARG A 146 -19.67 -4.74 -5.02
C ARG A 146 -19.19 -3.57 -4.16
N TYR A 147 -17.91 -3.24 -4.27
CA TYR A 147 -17.31 -2.07 -3.65
C TYR A 147 -16.59 -1.24 -4.70
N TYR A 148 -16.52 0.05 -4.44
CA TYR A 148 -15.76 1.03 -5.17
C TYR A 148 -14.62 1.51 -4.31
N ASP A 149 -13.51 1.82 -4.94
CA ASP A 149 -12.29 2.05 -4.24
C ASP A 149 -11.90 3.52 -4.09
N GLY A 150 -10.70 3.76 -3.58
CA GLY A 150 -10.20 5.12 -3.40
C GLY A 150 -9.93 5.85 -4.71
N ASP A 151 -9.65 5.12 -5.79
CA ASP A 151 -9.45 5.66 -7.12
C ASP A 151 -10.80 6.00 -7.77
N ASP A 152 -11.81 5.14 -7.61
CA ASP A 152 -13.20 5.41 -8.02
C ASP A 152 -13.76 6.67 -7.34
N TYR A 153 -13.45 6.87 -6.05
CA TYR A 153 -13.83 8.08 -5.31
C TYR A 153 -13.22 9.34 -5.91
N ILE A 154 -11.93 9.30 -6.28
CA ILE A 154 -11.24 10.45 -6.88
C ILE A 154 -11.86 10.78 -8.23
N ILE A 155 -12.18 9.77 -9.05
CA ILE A 155 -12.81 9.96 -10.36
C ILE A 155 -14.19 10.61 -10.20
N LEU A 156 -15.01 10.08 -9.29
CA LEU A 156 -16.36 10.61 -9.04
C LEU A 156 -16.36 11.98 -8.36
N SER A 157 -15.28 12.37 -7.66
CA SER A 157 -15.14 13.71 -7.06
C SER A 157 -14.76 14.80 -8.08
N ILE A 158 -14.39 14.43 -9.31
CA ILE A 158 -13.95 15.36 -10.36
C ILE A 158 -15.06 15.66 -11.38
N VAL A 159 -16.08 14.80 -11.45
CA VAL A 159 -17.23 14.89 -12.38
C VAL A 159 -18.37 15.68 -11.74
#